data_AF-A0A0R0DCQ6-F1
#
_entry.id   AF-A0A0R0DCQ6-F1
#
_cell.length_a   1.000
_cell.length_b   1.000
_cell.length_c   1.000
_cell.angle_alpha   90.00
_cell.angle_beta   90.00
_cell.angle_gamma   90.00
#
_symmetry.space_group_name_H-M   'P 1'
#
loop_
_entity.id
_entity.type
_entity.pdbx_description
1 polymer ?
#
loop_
_entity_poly.entity_id
_entity_poly.type
_entity_poly.pdbx_seq_one_letter_code
_entity_poly.pdbx_strand_id
1 'polypeptide(L)' 'MVGDAALIQPLQDISASLAESRGKPYPPIYVEVSAIAQGKARDGFAAGHDGVYRFTSIQGINSQSPADCPADD' A
#
# COMPACT_ATOMS: atom_id res chain seq x y z
N MET A 1 -3.01 -8.92 -9.26
CA MET A 1 -3.33 -7.52 -8.90
C MET A 1 -2.89 -6.67 -10.08
N VAL A 2 -3.79 -5.92 -10.72
CA VAL A 2 -3.44 -5.12 -11.92
C VAL A 2 -3.20 -3.68 -11.44
N GLY A 3 -1.94 -3.27 -11.42
CA GLY A 3 -1.55 -1.87 -11.30
C GLY A 3 -0.33 -1.64 -12.20
N ASP A 4 0.04 -0.38 -12.39
CA ASP A 4 1.17 -0.04 -13.26
C ASP A 4 2.44 -0.74 -12.75
N ALA A 5 3.05 -1.57 -13.60
CA ALA A 5 4.25 -2.32 -13.26
C ALA A 5 5.39 -1.40 -12.82
N ALA A 6 5.47 -0.19 -13.39
CA ALA A 6 6.47 0.80 -13.01
C ALA A 6 6.27 1.32 -11.58
N LEU A 7 5.02 1.34 -11.08
CA LEU A 7 4.72 1.73 -9.70
C LEU A 7 4.88 0.56 -8.72
N ILE A 8 4.60 -0.68 -9.16
CA ILE A 8 4.55 -1.86 -8.28
C ILE A 8 5.93 -2.50 -8.09
N GLN A 9 6.74 -2.61 -9.14
CA GLN A 9 7.99 -3.38 -9.08
C GLN A 9 8.95 -2.91 -7.97
N PRO A 10 9.19 -1.60 -7.78
CA PRO A 10 10.08 -1.14 -6.70
C PRO A 10 9.58 -1.52 -5.31
N LEU A 11 8.27 -1.56 -5.10
CA LEU A 11 7.66 -1.95 -3.82
C LEU A 11 7.87 -3.44 -3.54
N GLN A 12 7.79 -4.26 -4.58
CA GLN A 12 8.05 -5.70 -4.49
C GLN A 12 9.52 -5.97 -4.16
N ASP A 13 10.45 -5.27 -4.80
CA ASP A 13 11.88 -5.43 -4.58
C ASP A 13 12.26 -5.06 -3.12
N ILE A 14 11.69 -3.97 -2.60
CA ILE A 14 11.87 -3.56 -1.20
C ILE A 14 11.28 -4.60 -0.24
N SER A 15 10.07 -5.09 -0.50
CA SER A 15 9.46 -6.14 0.33
C SER A 15 10.29 -7.42 0.34
N ALA A 16 10.88 -7.81 -0.79
CA ALA A 16 11.74 -9.00 -0.88
C ALA A 16 13.03 -8.81 -0.07
N SER A 17 13.68 -7.65 -0.19
CA SER A 17 14.89 -7.32 0.60
C SER A 17 14.60 -7.28 2.11
N LEU A 18 13.45 -6.72 2.51
CA LEU A 18 13.04 -6.73 3.91
C LEU A 18 12.74 -8.14 4.41
N ALA A 19 12.20 -9.03 3.57
CA ALA A 19 11.87 -10.39 3.97
C ALA A 19 13.15 -11.16 4.31
N GLU A 20 14.18 -11.01 3.47
CA GLU A 20 15.50 -11.59 3.70
C GLU A 20 16.16 -11.03 4.97
N SER A 21 16.16 -9.71 5.15
CA SER A 21 16.81 -9.07 6.32
C SER A 21 16.10 -9.33 7.66
N ARG A 22 14.78 -9.50 7.65
CA ARG A 22 13.98 -9.70 8.88
C ARG A 22 13.68 -11.16 9.18
N GLY A 23 13.97 -12.08 8.25
CA GLY A 23 13.63 -13.50 8.36
C GLY A 23 12.13 -13.76 8.49
N LYS A 24 11.28 -12.83 8.00
CA LYS A 24 9.82 -12.95 8.03
C LYS A 24 9.27 -12.88 6.60
N PRO A 25 8.32 -13.76 6.23
CA PRO A 25 7.65 -13.65 4.94
C PRO A 25 6.78 -12.39 4.90
N TYR A 26 6.79 -11.68 3.78
CA TYR A 26 5.94 -10.51 3.50
C TYR A 26 5.95 -9.42 4.58
N PRO A 27 7.11 -8.84 4.91
CA PRO A 27 7.17 -7.75 5.87
C PRO A 27 6.37 -6.54 5.37
N PRO A 28 5.66 -5.82 6.25
CA PRO A 28 4.93 -4.64 5.85
C PRO A 28 5.88 -3.55 5.38
N ILE A 29 5.46 -2.86 4.31
CA ILE A 29 6.02 -1.61 3.84
C ILE A 29 4.91 -0.57 3.83
N TYR A 30 5.23 0.64 4.25
CA TYR A 30 4.31 1.75 4.33
C TYR A 30 4.65 2.71 3.19
N VAL A 31 3.63 3.16 2.47
CA VAL A 31 3.79 4.03 1.30
C VAL A 31 2.93 5.26 1.43
N GLU A 32 3.51 6.40 1.06
CA GLU A 32 2.76 7.62 0.81
C GLU A 32 2.53 7.70 -0.70
N VAL A 33 1.29 7.95 -1.12
CA VAL A 33 0.91 7.93 -2.55
C VAL A 33 0.09 9.16 -2.91
N SER A 34 0.24 9.63 -4.14
CA SER A 34 -0.79 10.47 -4.75
C SER A 34 -1.79 9.58 -5.46
N ALA A 35 -3.07 9.88 -5.31
CA ALA A 35 -4.14 9.08 -5.84
C ALA A 35 -5.28 9.94 -6.37
N ILE A 36 -5.98 9.42 -7.38
CA ILE A 36 -7.23 9.98 -7.88
C ILE A 36 -8.37 9.12 -7.34
N ALA A 37 -9.30 9.74 -6.61
CA ALA A 37 -10.54 9.10 -6.21
C ALA A 37 -11.37 8.76 -7.47
N GLN A 38 -11.68 7.48 -7.67
CA GLN A 38 -12.50 7.00 -8.78
C GLN A 38 -13.97 6.80 -8.39
N GLY A 39 -14.35 7.20 -7.18
CA GLY A 39 -15.70 7.04 -6.65
C GLY A 39 -15.85 5.75 -5.83
N LYS A 40 -17.07 5.20 -5.83
CA LYS A 40 -17.44 4.05 -4.99
C LYS A 40 -17.36 2.75 -5.77
N ALA A 41 -16.90 1.69 -5.11
CA ALA A 41 -16.82 0.37 -5.72
C ALA A 41 -18.19 -0.33 -5.79
N ARG A 42 -19.06 -0.09 -4.80
CA ARG A 42 -20.31 -0.81 -4.60
C ARG A 42 -21.40 0.08 -4.00
N ASP A 43 -22.64 -0.24 -4.33
CA ASP A 43 -23.85 0.27 -3.67
C ASP A 43 -24.19 -0.58 -2.42
N GLY A 44 -24.98 -0.04 -1.49
CA GLY A 44 -25.48 -0.75 -0.30
C GLY A 44 -24.93 -0.23 1.03
N PHE A 45 -25.03 -1.04 2.10
CA PHE A 45 -24.75 -0.67 3.49
C PHE A 45 -23.33 -0.09 3.72
N ALA A 46 -22.34 -0.55 2.96
CA ALA A 46 -20.94 -0.07 3.05
C ALA A 46 -20.60 1.07 2.06
N ALA A 47 -21.56 1.56 1.27
CA ALA A 47 -21.30 2.58 0.25
C ALA A 47 -20.76 3.91 0.81
N GLY A 48 -20.88 4.16 2.12
CA GLY A 48 -20.25 5.31 2.79
C GLY A 48 -18.75 5.12 3.09
N HIS A 49 -18.27 3.87 3.08
CA HIS A 49 -16.93 3.48 3.49
C HIS A 49 -16.10 2.90 2.34
N ASP A 50 -16.75 2.47 1.26
CA ASP A 50 -16.08 1.93 0.08
C ASP A 50 -15.61 3.06 -0.86
N GLY A 51 -14.31 3.18 -1.05
CA GLY A 51 -13.68 4.09 -2.01
C GLY A 51 -12.71 3.36 -2.93
N VAL A 52 -12.78 3.64 -4.23
CA VAL A 52 -11.78 3.19 -5.21
C VAL A 52 -10.82 4.33 -5.47
N TYR A 53 -9.53 4.06 -5.34
CA TYR A 53 -8.47 5.00 -5.62
C TYR A 53 -7.55 4.43 -6.70
N ARG A 54 -7.22 5.25 -7.69
CA ARG A 54 -6.15 4.95 -8.64
C ARG A 54 -4.90 5.70 -8.21
N PHE A 55 -3.89 4.97 -7.78
CA PHE A 55 -2.60 5.57 -7.45
C PHE A 55 -1.92 6.08 -8.73
N THR A 56 -1.39 7.29 -8.66
CA THR A 56 -0.70 7.95 -9.77
C THR A 56 0.80 8.03 -9.55
N SER A 57 1.25 8.04 -8.30
CA SER A 57 2.66 8.07 -7.94
C SER A 57 2.88 7.64 -6.49
N ILE A 58 4.08 7.08 -6.24
CA ILE A 58 4.60 6.88 -4.89
C ILE A 58 5.42 8.12 -4.50
N GLN A 59 5.11 8.71 -3.35
CA GLN A 59 5.77 9.90 -2.82
C GLN A 59 6.86 9.55 -1.79
N GLY A 60 6.63 8.49 -1.03
CA GLY A 60 7.55 8.04 0.02
C GLY A 60 7.35 6.58 0.36
N ILE A 61 8.41 5.94 0.84
CA ILE A 61 8.40 4.54 1.29
C ILE A 61 9.08 4.47 2.65
N ASN A 62 8.44 3.82 3.61
CA ASN A 62 8.97 3.58 4.94
C ASN A 62 8.91 2.09 5.28
N SER A 63 10.02 1.54 5.76
CA SER A 63 10.11 0.15 6.22
C SER A 63 9.67 -0.02 7.68
N GLN A 64 9.45 1.08 8.39
CA GLN A 64 8.92 1.13 9.75
C GLN A 64 7.46 1.58 9.72
N SER A 65 6.68 1.10 10.68
CA SER A 65 5.33 1.62 10.87
C SER A 65 5.39 3.11 11.19
N PRO A 66 4.51 3.94 10.61
CA PRO A 66 4.28 5.29 11.10
C PRO A 66 4.06 5.27 12.61
N ALA A 67 4.60 6.26 13.33
CA ALA A 67 4.54 6.30 14.80
C ALA A 67 3.10 6.35 15.34
N ASP A 68 2.15 6.82 14.52
CA ASP A 68 0.72 6.93 14.77
C ASP A 68 -0.09 5.73 14.24
N CYS A 69 0.58 4.74 13.63
CA CYS A 69 -0.03 3.52 13.14
C CYS A 69 0.51 2.35 13.97
N PRO A 70 -0.18 1.93 15.05
CA PRO A 70 0.26 0.75 15.79
C PRO A 70 0.20 -0.45 14.85
N ALA A 71 1.34 -1.13 14.67
CA ALA A 71 1.33 -2.44 14.05
C ALA A 71 0.66 -3.38 15.05
N ASP A 72 -0.49 -3.97 14.71
CA ASP A 72 -1.03 -5.08 15.48
C ASP A 72 0.00 -6.23 15.43
N ASP A 73 0.55 -6.61 16.59
CA ASP A 73 1.49 -7.72 16.76
C ASP A 73 0.86 -9.09 16.42
#